data_AF-A0A6V7UYS1-F1
#
_entry.id   AF-A0A6V7UYS1-F1
#
_cell.length_a   1.000
_cell.length_b   1.000
_cell.length_c   1.000
_cell.angle_alpha   90.00
_cell.angle_beta   90.00
_cell.angle_gamma   90.00
#
_symmetry.space_group_name_H-M   'P 1'
#
loop_
_entity.id
_entity.type
_entity.pdbx_description
1 polymer ?
#
loop_
_entity_poly.entity_id
_entity_poly.type
_entity_poly.pdbx_seq_one_letter_code
_entity_poly.pdbx_strand_id
1 'polypeptide(L)'
;MTYCDVFLDCKRVFNNDIEYIKDKAKNRLIYKDVDIPMNCEDIYSRNYFLKFPLSEAERQFPIAYAKIVYKDYRFLEAELATNYHSQNWYCFAVDSKADDSFYEKILALASCFKNIIIPRVRYPVDSAGHGMGKAHLSCFKELIKKERKWEYLVTLQNHDIQIKTNEEMVQIFKWLDGACDAGYDFQSEAKRDRLDGLNKNLSGRLKP
;
A
#
# COMPACT_ATOMS: atom_id res chain seq x y z
N MET A 1 -8.38 -31.48 -11.64
CA MET A 1 -7.22 -30.59 -11.42
C MET A 1 -6.73 -30.83 -10.02
N THR A 2 -5.59 -31.50 -9.87
CA THR A 2 -4.91 -31.74 -8.60
C THR A 2 -4.43 -30.38 -8.06
N TYR A 3 -5.08 -29.87 -7.02
CA TYR A 3 -4.48 -28.82 -6.19
C TYR A 3 -3.20 -29.41 -5.61
N CYS A 4 -2.03 -28.94 -6.04
CA CYS A 4 -0.81 -29.17 -5.28
C CYS A 4 -0.97 -28.39 -3.98
N ASP A 5 -1.39 -29.06 -2.91
CA ASP A 5 -1.29 -28.54 -1.55
C ASP A 5 0.19 -28.40 -1.20
N VAL A 6 0.78 -27.27 -1.60
CA VAL A 6 2.07 -26.86 -1.08
C VAL A 6 1.82 -26.39 0.35
N PHE A 7 1.83 -27.35 1.28
CA PHE A 7 1.72 -27.04 2.71
C PHE A 7 2.98 -26.31 3.15
N LEU A 8 2.81 -25.03 3.49
CA LEU A 8 3.84 -24.14 4.03
C LEU A 8 3.61 -23.95 5.53
N ASP A 9 4.57 -24.39 6.33
CA ASP A 9 4.60 -24.17 7.77
C ASP A 9 5.17 -22.78 8.03
N CYS A 10 4.26 -21.83 8.24
CA CYS A 10 4.61 -20.44 8.49
C CYS A 10 5.47 -20.28 9.74
N LYS A 11 5.31 -21.12 10.77
CA LYS A 11 6.12 -21.02 12.00
C LYS A 11 7.59 -21.30 11.71
N ARG A 12 7.88 -22.30 10.88
CA ARG A 12 9.26 -22.59 10.45
C ARG A 12 9.84 -21.44 9.62
N VAL A 13 9.03 -20.84 8.74
CA VAL A 13 9.43 -19.68 7.94
C VAL A 13 9.76 -18.47 8.84
N PHE A 14 8.88 -18.12 9.77
CA PHE A 14 9.09 -16.99 10.69
C PHE A 14 10.24 -17.22 11.67
N ASN A 15 10.53 -18.47 12.01
CA ASN A 15 11.70 -18.84 12.82
C ASN A 15 13.00 -18.98 12.00
N ASN A 16 12.98 -18.56 10.73
CA ASN A 16 14.15 -18.55 9.84
C ASN A 16 14.79 -19.93 9.63
N ASP A 17 13.97 -20.99 9.51
CA ASP A 17 14.43 -22.32 9.13
C ASP A 17 14.88 -22.34 7.65
N ILE A 18 16.15 -22.01 7.42
CA ILE A 18 16.71 -21.82 6.07
C ILE A 18 16.63 -23.08 5.22
N GLU A 19 16.82 -24.26 5.81
CA GLU A 19 16.79 -25.52 5.07
C GLU A 19 15.37 -25.80 4.56
N TYR A 20 14.37 -25.61 5.44
CA TYR A 20 12.96 -25.71 5.07
C TYR A 20 12.57 -24.71 3.98
N ILE A 21 12.96 -23.44 4.14
CA ILE A 21 12.65 -22.38 3.18
C ILE A 21 13.25 -22.71 1.81
N LYS A 22 14.52 -23.15 1.75
CA LYS A 22 15.19 -23.54 0.50
C LYS A 22 14.52 -24.74 -0.16
N ASP A 23 14.08 -25.72 0.63
CA ASP A 23 13.36 -26.87 0.10
C ASP A 23 12.01 -26.46 -0.52
N LYS A 24 11.21 -25.69 0.21
CA LYS A 24 9.90 -25.22 -0.27
C LYS A 24 10.00 -24.26 -1.46
N ALA A 25 11.05 -23.45 -1.52
CA ALA A 25 11.29 -22.53 -2.64
C ALA A 25 11.46 -23.25 -4.00
N LYS A 26 11.92 -24.51 -4.02
CA LYS A 26 12.08 -25.31 -5.25
C LYS A 26 10.73 -25.60 -5.92
N ASN A 27 9.66 -25.71 -5.14
CA ASN A 27 8.31 -26.05 -5.59
C ASN A 27 7.34 -24.89 -5.36
N ARG A 28 7.78 -23.65 -5.66
CA ARG A 28 6.94 -22.46 -5.47
C ARG A 28 5.69 -22.51 -6.33
N LEU A 29 4.57 -22.11 -5.74
CA LEU A 29 3.33 -21.90 -6.49
C LEU A 29 3.53 -20.75 -7.48
N ILE A 30 3.24 -21.00 -8.75
CA ILE A 30 3.23 -19.96 -9.77
C ILE A 30 1.81 -19.46 -9.89
N TYR A 31 1.60 -18.21 -9.47
CA TYR A 31 0.32 -17.56 -9.66
C TYR A 31 0.12 -17.22 -11.12
N LYS A 32 -1.01 -17.63 -11.69
CA LYS A 32 -1.43 -17.21 -13.02
C LYS A 32 -2.56 -16.21 -12.87
N ASP A 33 -2.45 -15.08 -13.57
CA ASP A 33 -3.58 -14.17 -13.72
C ASP A 33 -4.59 -14.86 -14.62
N VAL A 34 -5.67 -15.36 -13.99
CA VAL A 34 -6.79 -16.01 -14.67
C VAL A 34 -7.98 -15.07 -14.58
N ASP A 35 -8.86 -15.15 -15.56
CA ASP A 35 -10.10 -14.39 -15.49
C ASP A 35 -10.93 -14.89 -14.31
N ILE A 36 -11.46 -13.95 -13.53
CA ILE A 36 -12.19 -14.23 -12.29
C ILE A 36 -13.44 -13.34 -12.23
N PRO A 37 -14.53 -13.82 -11.61
CA PRO A 37 -15.72 -13.00 -11.43
C PRO A 37 -15.45 -11.74 -10.59
N MET A 38 -15.97 -10.60 -11.04
CA MET A 38 -15.70 -9.28 -10.45
C MET A 38 -16.91 -8.61 -9.80
N ASN A 39 -18.01 -9.34 -9.57
CA ASN A 39 -19.09 -8.81 -8.75
C ASN A 39 -18.67 -8.78 -7.27
N CYS A 40 -19.35 -7.95 -6.47
CA CYS A 40 -18.95 -7.74 -5.08
C CYS A 40 -19.08 -9.01 -4.21
N GLU A 41 -20.04 -9.88 -4.48
CA GLU A 41 -20.20 -11.14 -3.73
C GLU A 41 -18.96 -12.03 -3.91
N ASP A 42 -18.46 -12.15 -5.14
CA ASP A 42 -17.25 -12.89 -5.45
C ASP A 42 -15.98 -12.24 -4.89
N ILE A 43 -15.89 -10.90 -4.90
CA ILE A 43 -14.77 -10.18 -4.28
C ILE A 43 -14.74 -10.44 -2.76
N TYR A 44 -15.89 -10.31 -2.10
CA TYR A 44 -16.00 -10.52 -0.65
C TYR A 44 -15.84 -11.98 -0.22
N SER A 45 -16.10 -12.95 -1.11
CA SER A 45 -15.96 -14.37 -0.79
C SER A 45 -14.52 -14.88 -0.94
N ARG A 46 -13.71 -14.24 -1.80
CA ARG A 46 -12.31 -14.63 -2.01
C ARG A 46 -11.39 -14.30 -0.84
N ASN A 47 -11.67 -13.21 -0.12
CA ASN A 47 -10.84 -12.76 0.99
C ASN A 47 -11.70 -12.20 2.13
N TYR A 48 -11.13 -12.19 3.33
CA TYR A 48 -11.78 -11.59 4.48
C TYR A 48 -11.42 -10.11 4.60
N PHE A 49 -12.39 -9.22 4.35
CA PHE A 49 -12.24 -7.77 4.53
C PHE A 49 -12.88 -7.33 5.85
N LEU A 50 -12.10 -6.69 6.73
CA LEU A 50 -12.59 -6.18 8.01
C LEU A 50 -13.58 -5.03 7.83
N LYS A 51 -14.82 -5.25 8.28
CA LYS A 51 -15.95 -4.32 8.06
C LYS A 51 -16.12 -3.27 9.16
N PHE A 52 -15.36 -3.38 10.25
CA PHE A 52 -15.41 -2.47 11.40
C PHE A 52 -14.02 -2.29 12.02
N PRO A 53 -13.75 -1.15 12.70
CA PRO A 53 -12.51 -0.95 13.44
C PRO A 53 -12.40 -1.96 14.60
N LEU A 54 -11.20 -2.47 14.87
CA LEU A 54 -10.97 -3.45 15.95
C LEU A 54 -10.76 -2.79 17.32
N SER A 55 -10.41 -1.51 17.35
CA SER A 55 -10.25 -0.70 18.56
C SER A 55 -10.74 0.73 18.39
N GLU A 56 -10.97 1.43 19.50
CA GLU A 56 -11.29 2.87 19.48
C GLU A 56 -10.09 3.69 19.00
N ALA A 57 -8.87 3.25 19.33
CA ALA A 57 -7.63 3.90 18.89
C ALA A 57 -7.53 3.93 17.36
N GLU A 58 -7.86 2.82 16.69
CA GLU A 58 -7.90 2.75 15.23
C GLU A 58 -9.06 3.54 14.63
N ARG A 59 -10.24 3.53 15.27
CA ARG A 59 -11.41 4.28 14.80
C ARG A 59 -11.14 5.79 14.74
N GLN A 60 -10.44 6.31 15.75
CA GLN A 60 -10.14 7.74 15.89
C GLN A 60 -8.91 8.18 15.10
N PHE A 61 -8.16 7.26 14.50
CA PHE A 61 -6.93 7.57 13.77
C PHE A 61 -6.94 6.97 12.35
N PRO A 62 -7.78 7.47 11.43
CA PRO A 62 -7.83 6.96 10.07
C PRO A 62 -6.51 7.22 9.32
N ILE A 63 -6.06 6.21 8.57
CA ILE A 63 -4.86 6.29 7.73
C ILE A 63 -5.27 6.31 6.26
N ALA A 64 -4.58 7.12 5.46
CA ALA A 64 -4.72 7.13 4.01
C ALA A 64 -3.56 6.38 3.34
N TYR A 65 -3.86 5.59 2.31
CA TYR A 65 -2.88 4.89 1.49
C TYR A 65 -3.01 5.36 0.04
N ALA A 66 -1.90 5.74 -0.58
CA ALA A 66 -1.82 6.10 -1.99
C ALA A 66 -0.92 5.09 -2.71
N LYS A 67 -1.52 4.11 -3.39
CA LYS A 67 -0.81 3.00 -4.02
C LYS A 67 -0.85 3.13 -5.55
N ILE A 68 0.31 3.11 -6.18
CA ILE A 68 0.41 3.02 -7.65
C ILE A 68 0.26 1.54 -8.04
N VAL A 69 -0.67 1.25 -8.95
CA VAL A 69 -0.97 -0.13 -9.39
C VAL A 69 -0.97 -0.23 -10.91
N TYR A 70 -0.50 -1.36 -11.44
CA TYR A 70 -0.40 -1.57 -12.89
C TYR A 70 -0.57 -3.02 -13.35
N LYS A 71 -0.53 -4.03 -12.46
CA LYS A 71 -0.74 -5.45 -12.80
C LYS A 71 -0.97 -6.33 -11.56
N ASP A 72 -1.15 -7.63 -11.78
CA ASP A 72 -1.23 -8.67 -10.74
C ASP A 72 -2.44 -8.47 -9.80
N TYR A 73 -3.64 -8.34 -10.35
CA TYR A 73 -4.86 -7.98 -9.61
C TYR A 73 -5.10 -8.88 -8.38
N ARG A 74 -4.94 -10.19 -8.51
CA ARG A 74 -5.21 -11.13 -7.42
C ARG A 74 -4.23 -10.99 -6.25
N PHE A 75 -2.98 -10.58 -6.53
CA PHE A 75 -2.02 -10.22 -5.49
C PHE A 75 -2.48 -8.95 -4.78
N LEU A 76 -2.85 -7.91 -5.53
CA LEU A 76 -3.33 -6.65 -4.97
C LEU A 76 -4.61 -6.80 -4.14
N GLU A 77 -5.55 -7.66 -4.57
CA GLU A 77 -6.77 -7.94 -3.82
C GLU A 77 -6.47 -8.65 -2.49
N ALA A 78 -5.58 -9.65 -2.50
CA ALA A 78 -5.17 -10.35 -1.29
C ALA A 78 -4.38 -9.45 -0.34
N GLU A 79 -3.45 -8.63 -0.85
CA GLU A 79 -2.71 -7.66 -0.05
C GLU A 79 -3.64 -6.58 0.54
N LEU A 80 -4.60 -6.09 -0.25
CA LEU A 80 -5.59 -5.17 0.27
C LEU A 80 -6.37 -5.83 1.42
N ALA A 81 -6.80 -7.08 1.27
CA ALA A 81 -7.56 -7.77 2.32
C ALA A 81 -6.78 -7.90 3.63
N THR A 82 -5.45 -8.12 3.58
CA THR A 82 -4.65 -8.18 4.82
C THR A 82 -4.48 -6.83 5.50
N ASN A 83 -4.69 -5.73 4.78
CA ASN A 83 -4.45 -4.36 5.26
C ASN A 83 -5.72 -3.49 5.29
N TYR A 84 -6.87 -4.02 4.89
CA TYR A 84 -8.11 -3.27 4.75
C TYR A 84 -8.78 -3.05 6.10
N HIS A 85 -9.06 -1.80 6.41
CA HIS A 85 -9.85 -1.38 7.56
C HIS A 85 -10.87 -0.34 7.13
N SER A 86 -12.13 -0.55 7.55
CA SER A 86 -13.30 0.24 7.10
C SER A 86 -13.19 1.76 7.33
N GLN A 87 -12.40 2.20 8.30
CA GLN A 87 -12.20 3.61 8.63
C GLN A 87 -11.07 4.29 7.84
N ASN A 88 -10.13 3.51 7.28
CA ASN A 88 -9.01 4.01 6.49
C ASN A 88 -9.44 4.39 5.07
N TRP A 89 -8.57 5.07 4.33
CA TRP A 89 -8.78 5.43 2.93
C TRP A 89 -7.72 4.77 2.04
N TYR A 90 -8.14 4.24 0.90
CA TYR A 90 -7.26 3.58 -0.06
C TYR A 90 -7.44 4.23 -1.42
N CYS A 91 -6.39 4.83 -1.97
CA CYS A 91 -6.40 5.39 -3.29
C CYS A 91 -5.48 4.60 -4.22
N PHE A 92 -6.06 4.08 -5.31
CA PHE A 92 -5.34 3.35 -6.34
C PHE A 92 -5.10 4.25 -7.56
N ALA A 93 -3.87 4.72 -7.69
CA ALA A 93 -3.40 5.42 -8.88
C ALA A 93 -3.01 4.39 -9.94
N VAL A 94 -3.95 4.07 -10.84
CA VAL A 94 -3.72 3.09 -11.90
C VAL A 94 -2.85 3.70 -12.99
N ASP A 95 -1.76 3.02 -13.36
CA ASP A 95 -0.90 3.41 -14.48
C ASP A 95 -1.74 3.53 -15.77
N SER A 96 -1.54 4.60 -16.54
CA SER A 96 -2.26 4.78 -17.80
C SER A 96 -1.90 3.75 -18.87
N LYS A 97 -0.77 3.05 -18.71
CA LYS A 97 -0.29 1.99 -19.59
C LYS A 97 -0.74 0.59 -19.16
N ALA A 98 -1.40 0.46 -18.01
CA ALA A 98 -1.90 -0.83 -17.56
C ALA A 98 -2.99 -1.34 -18.52
N ASP A 99 -3.07 -2.67 -18.67
CA ASP A 99 -4.05 -3.31 -19.54
C ASP A 99 -5.48 -2.90 -19.16
N ASP A 100 -6.35 -2.70 -20.15
CA ASP A 100 -7.73 -2.28 -19.90
C ASP A 100 -8.47 -3.28 -19.01
N SER A 101 -8.24 -4.58 -19.21
CA SER A 101 -8.82 -5.63 -18.36
C SER A 101 -8.40 -5.50 -16.89
N PHE A 102 -7.17 -5.05 -16.62
CA PHE A 102 -6.69 -4.80 -15.25
C PHE A 102 -7.36 -3.55 -14.67
N TYR A 103 -7.46 -2.48 -15.45
CA TYR A 103 -8.12 -1.25 -15.00
C TYR A 103 -9.60 -1.48 -14.64
N GLU A 104 -10.33 -2.24 -15.46
CA GLU A 104 -11.72 -2.62 -15.18
C GLU A 104 -11.86 -3.45 -13.90
N LYS A 105 -10.91 -4.38 -13.64
CA LYS A 105 -10.90 -5.14 -12.38
C LYS A 105 -10.70 -4.22 -11.16
N ILE A 106 -9.81 -3.24 -11.25
CA ILE A 106 -9.59 -2.26 -10.16
C ILE A 106 -10.83 -1.37 -9.96
N LEU A 107 -11.49 -0.93 -11.04
CA LEU A 107 -12.76 -0.19 -10.96
C LEU A 107 -13.87 -1.00 -10.28
N ALA A 108 -14.02 -2.27 -10.68
CA ALA A 108 -14.99 -3.17 -10.08
C ALA A 108 -14.71 -3.40 -8.59
N LEU A 109 -13.44 -3.61 -8.22
CA LEU A 109 -13.02 -3.68 -6.82
C LEU A 109 -13.44 -2.42 -6.05
N ALA A 110 -13.06 -1.23 -6.54
CA ALA A 110 -13.38 0.02 -5.86
C ALA A 110 -14.90 0.26 -5.73
N SER A 111 -15.71 -0.18 -6.69
CA SER A 111 -17.17 -0.04 -6.64
C SER A 111 -17.82 -0.76 -5.45
N CYS A 112 -17.15 -1.79 -4.91
CA CYS A 112 -17.65 -2.56 -3.78
C CYS A 112 -17.39 -1.88 -2.42
N PHE A 113 -16.44 -0.94 -2.33
CA PHE A 113 -15.99 -0.35 -1.08
C PHE A 113 -16.15 1.17 -1.08
N LYS A 114 -16.70 1.73 0.01
CA LYS A 114 -16.95 3.18 0.12
C LYS A 114 -15.68 4.03 0.27
N ASN A 115 -14.60 3.40 0.70
CA ASN A 115 -13.33 4.03 1.07
C ASN A 115 -12.17 3.71 0.12
N ILE A 116 -12.47 3.10 -1.04
CA ILE A 116 -11.51 2.91 -2.12
C ILE A 116 -11.77 3.96 -3.20
N ILE A 117 -10.71 4.64 -3.63
CA ILE A 117 -10.76 5.77 -4.56
C ILE A 117 -9.87 5.48 -5.75
N ILE A 118 -10.35 5.82 -6.94
CA ILE A 118 -9.56 5.77 -8.18
C ILE A 118 -9.59 7.17 -8.79
N PRO A 119 -8.45 7.88 -8.88
CA PRO A 119 -8.39 9.17 -9.53
C PRO A 119 -8.77 9.06 -11.00
N ARG A 120 -9.55 10.02 -11.50
CA ARG A 120 -9.97 10.06 -12.91
C ARG A 120 -8.79 10.21 -13.89
N VAL A 121 -7.77 10.97 -13.49
CA VAL A 121 -6.57 11.20 -14.31
C VAL A 121 -5.52 10.16 -13.98
N ARG A 122 -5.13 9.38 -15.00
CA ARG A 122 -4.07 8.37 -14.94
C ARG A 122 -2.80 8.90 -15.59
N TYR A 123 -1.63 8.49 -15.08
CA TYR A 123 -0.33 8.89 -15.61
C TYR A 123 0.50 7.64 -15.95
N PRO A 124 1.36 7.70 -16.98
CA PRO A 124 2.28 6.61 -17.27
C PRO A 124 3.38 6.60 -16.21
N VAL A 125 3.68 5.42 -15.67
CA VAL A 125 4.77 5.24 -14.69
C VAL A 125 5.79 4.24 -15.23
N ASP A 126 7.08 4.51 -15.06
CA ASP A 126 8.13 3.58 -15.48
C ASP A 126 9.03 3.13 -14.31
N SER A 127 9.88 2.14 -14.59
CA SER A 127 10.81 1.59 -13.60
C SER A 127 11.91 2.57 -13.17
N ALA A 128 12.13 3.65 -13.93
CA ALA A 128 13.04 4.73 -13.56
C ALA A 128 12.37 5.76 -12.63
N GLY A 129 11.08 5.59 -12.31
CA GLY A 129 10.35 6.46 -11.39
C GLY A 129 9.65 7.64 -12.06
N HIS A 130 9.73 7.78 -13.39
CA HIS A 130 9.03 8.87 -14.06
C HIS A 130 7.53 8.70 -13.90
N GLY A 131 6.84 9.82 -13.61
CA GLY A 131 5.38 9.82 -13.43
C GLY A 131 4.90 9.40 -12.04
N MET A 132 5.74 8.76 -11.19
CA MET A 132 5.32 8.31 -9.85
C MET A 132 4.77 9.46 -9.00
N GLY A 133 5.49 10.58 -8.92
CA GLY A 133 5.02 11.75 -8.18
C GLY A 133 3.71 12.33 -8.70
N LYS A 134 3.47 12.29 -10.02
CA LYS A 134 2.18 12.74 -10.61
C LYS A 134 1.05 11.77 -10.27
N ALA A 135 1.32 10.47 -10.31
CA ALA A 135 0.37 9.42 -9.96
C ALA A 135 -0.01 9.48 -8.46
N HIS A 136 0.97 9.62 -7.55
CA HIS A 136 0.66 9.83 -6.12
C HIS A 136 -0.08 11.16 -5.90
N LEU A 137 0.32 12.25 -6.55
CA LEU A 137 -0.36 13.54 -6.41
C LEU A 137 -1.82 13.49 -6.89
N SER A 138 -2.16 12.68 -7.89
CA SER A 138 -3.57 12.50 -8.28
C SER A 138 -4.39 11.85 -7.17
N CYS A 139 -3.81 10.90 -6.45
CA CYS A 139 -4.41 10.36 -5.23
C CYS A 139 -4.52 11.40 -4.11
N PHE A 140 -3.49 12.21 -3.89
CA PHE A 140 -3.51 13.20 -2.81
C PHE A 140 -4.62 14.22 -3.03
N LYS A 141 -4.83 14.68 -4.27
CA LYS A 141 -5.93 15.59 -4.64
C LYS A 141 -7.30 15.03 -4.31
N GLU A 142 -7.48 13.71 -4.41
CA GLU A 142 -8.71 13.06 -3.98
C GLU A 142 -8.76 12.94 -2.45
N LEU A 143 -7.69 12.49 -1.82
CA LEU A 143 -7.66 12.24 -0.37
C LEU A 143 -7.83 13.52 0.48
N ILE A 144 -7.44 14.70 0.00
CA ILE A 144 -7.60 15.97 0.73
C ILE A 144 -9.03 16.56 0.68
N LYS A 145 -9.97 15.92 -0.03
CA LYS A 145 -11.36 16.41 -0.07
C LYS A 145 -12.00 16.34 1.32
N LYS A 146 -12.84 17.33 1.64
CA LYS A 146 -13.35 17.59 3.00
C LYS A 146 -14.04 16.39 3.67
N GLU A 147 -14.66 15.52 2.87
CA GLU A 147 -15.35 14.32 3.32
C GLU A 147 -14.41 13.18 3.77
N ARG A 148 -13.12 13.27 3.44
CA ARG A 148 -12.10 12.25 3.74
C ARG A 148 -11.19 12.75 4.85
N LYS A 149 -11.45 12.29 6.07
CA LYS A 149 -10.61 12.58 7.24
C LYS A 149 -9.59 11.46 7.42
N TRP A 150 -8.34 11.84 7.63
CA TRP A 150 -7.20 10.97 7.92
C TRP A 150 -6.08 11.78 8.57
N GLU A 151 -5.22 11.09 9.31
CA GLU A 151 -4.13 11.70 10.08
C GLU A 151 -2.80 11.61 9.34
N TYR A 152 -2.52 10.45 8.74
CA TYR A 152 -1.29 10.16 8.01
C TYR A 152 -1.57 9.57 6.63
N LEU A 153 -0.66 9.85 5.69
CA LEU A 153 -0.66 9.27 4.36
C LEU A 153 0.57 8.41 4.13
N VAL A 154 0.36 7.20 3.59
CA VAL A 154 1.43 6.27 3.20
C VAL A 154 1.42 6.09 1.69
N THR A 155 2.57 6.31 1.06
CA THR A 155 2.77 6.04 -0.36
C THR A 155 3.25 4.61 -0.59
N LEU A 156 2.63 3.89 -1.52
CA LEU A 156 2.97 2.51 -1.87
C LEU A 156 3.11 2.33 -3.39
N GLN A 157 3.81 1.28 -3.80
CA GLN A 157 3.94 0.77 -5.17
C GLN A 157 3.29 -0.61 -5.31
N ASN A 158 3.14 -1.07 -6.56
CA ASN A 158 2.33 -2.25 -6.91
C ASN A 158 2.59 -3.50 -6.06
N HIS A 159 3.85 -3.78 -5.72
CA HIS A 159 4.25 -4.99 -5.00
C HIS A 159 4.66 -4.76 -3.56
N ASP A 160 4.42 -3.56 -3.02
CA ASP A 160 4.67 -3.29 -1.60
C ASP A 160 3.65 -4.06 -0.75
N ILE A 161 4.14 -4.59 0.37
CA ILE A 161 3.37 -5.34 1.38
C ILE A 161 3.69 -4.74 2.74
N GLN A 162 2.64 -4.46 3.50
CA GLN A 162 2.74 -3.96 4.86
C GLN A 162 3.05 -5.12 5.81
N ILE A 163 4.02 -4.91 6.70
CA ILE A 163 4.52 -5.90 7.67
C ILE A 163 4.17 -5.53 9.12
N LYS A 164 3.20 -4.64 9.28
CA LYS A 164 2.68 -4.15 10.56
C LYS A 164 1.16 -4.16 10.46
N THR A 165 0.53 -4.53 11.55
CA THR A 165 -0.93 -4.44 11.71
C THR A 165 -1.36 -2.97 11.71
N ASN A 166 -2.64 -2.72 11.46
CA ASN A 166 -3.19 -1.37 11.50
C ASN A 166 -3.03 -0.71 12.87
N GLU A 167 -3.19 -1.45 13.97
CA GLU A 167 -2.95 -0.94 15.33
C GLU A 167 -1.49 -0.54 15.55
N GLU A 168 -0.53 -1.35 15.10
CA GLU A 168 0.90 -0.99 15.16
C GLU A 168 1.20 0.26 14.32
N MET A 169 0.61 0.39 13.13
CA MET A 169 0.76 1.58 12.28
C MET A 169 0.20 2.83 12.96
N VAL A 170 -1.00 2.75 13.57
CA VAL A 170 -1.58 3.84 14.36
C VAL A 170 -0.64 4.24 15.51
N GLN A 171 -0.05 3.26 16.21
CA GLN A 171 0.87 3.54 17.31
C GLN A 171 2.16 4.22 16.84
N ILE A 172 2.74 3.75 15.73
CA ILE A 172 3.92 4.36 15.11
C ILE A 172 3.64 5.81 14.73
N PHE A 173 2.51 6.08 14.07
CA PHE A 173 2.15 7.43 13.64
C PHE A 173 1.82 8.36 14.80
N LYS A 174 1.23 7.85 15.87
CA LYS A 174 1.08 8.63 17.12
C LYS A 174 2.44 9.01 17.72
N TRP A 175 3.45 8.16 17.62
CA TRP A 175 4.81 8.50 18.06
C TRP A 175 5.51 9.51 17.16
N LEU A 176 5.15 9.58 15.87
CA LEU A 176 5.68 10.60 14.96
C LEU A 176 5.13 12.01 15.25
N ASP A 177 3.97 12.13 15.91
CA ASP A 177 3.40 13.39 16.39
C ASP A 177 3.39 14.54 15.36
N GLY A 178 2.88 14.25 14.17
CA GLY A 178 2.80 15.19 13.04
C GLY A 178 4.08 15.28 12.19
N ALA A 179 5.17 14.62 12.58
CA ALA A 179 6.37 14.55 11.75
C ALA A 179 6.14 13.68 10.51
N CYS A 180 6.79 14.06 9.41
CA CYS A 180 6.90 13.22 8.21
C CYS A 180 8.13 12.29 8.33
N ASP A 181 7.95 11.02 7.99
CA ASP A 181 9.05 10.07 7.82
C ASP A 181 9.24 9.78 6.33
N ALA A 182 10.41 10.13 5.80
CA ALA A 182 10.76 9.95 4.40
C ALA A 182 12.27 9.71 4.25
N GLY A 183 12.62 8.65 3.52
CA GLY A 183 13.99 8.41 3.11
C GLY A 183 14.40 9.36 1.97
N TYR A 184 15.59 9.94 2.08
CA TYR A 184 16.20 10.76 1.03
C TYR A 184 17.55 10.15 0.65
N ASP A 185 17.75 9.86 -0.64
CA ASP A 185 19.06 9.49 -1.18
C ASP A 185 19.66 10.67 -1.95
N PHE A 186 20.82 11.14 -1.48
CA PHE A 186 21.53 12.26 -2.10
C PHE A 186 22.46 11.73 -3.18
N GLN A 187 22.00 11.81 -4.43
CA GLN A 187 22.84 11.45 -5.58
C GLN A 187 24.05 12.39 -5.80
N SER A 188 24.24 13.45 -5.01
CA SER A 188 25.46 14.29 -5.05
C SER A 188 25.81 14.94 -3.70
N GLU A 189 27.12 15.05 -3.41
CA GLU A 189 27.68 15.70 -2.20
C GLU A 189 27.16 17.14 -2.02
N ALA A 190 27.07 17.91 -3.11
CA ALA A 190 26.58 19.28 -3.07
C ALA A 190 25.11 19.43 -2.63
N LYS A 191 24.28 18.39 -2.77
CA LYS A 191 22.89 18.39 -2.24
C LYS A 191 22.84 17.99 -0.77
N ARG A 192 23.79 17.15 -0.32
CA ARG A 192 23.96 16.77 1.09
C ARG A 192 24.38 17.98 1.93
N ASP A 193 25.37 18.74 1.47
CA ASP A 193 25.88 19.94 2.17
C ASP A 193 24.81 21.03 2.35
N ARG A 194 23.87 21.16 1.40
CA ARG A 194 22.77 22.14 1.49
C ARG A 194 21.81 21.82 2.62
N LEU A 195 21.55 20.54 2.89
CA LEU A 195 20.65 20.12 3.98
C LEU A 195 21.37 20.08 5.32
N ASP A 196 22.66 19.72 5.36
CA ASP A 196 23.46 19.87 6.58
C ASP A 196 23.54 21.33 7.03
N GLY A 197 23.61 22.27 6.07
CA GLY A 197 23.47 23.70 6.32
C GLY A 197 22.10 24.11 6.86
N LEU A 198 21.01 23.53 6.35
CA LEU A 198 19.64 23.77 6.83
C LEU A 198 19.42 23.18 8.24
N ASN A 199 19.91 21.98 8.52
CA ASN A 199 19.83 21.33 9.82
C ASN A 199 20.66 22.06 10.89
N LYS A 200 21.83 22.61 10.54
CA LYS A 200 22.59 23.50 11.43
C LYS A 200 21.84 24.80 11.76
N ASN A 201 21.09 25.35 10.81
CA ASN A 201 20.27 26.54 11.03
C ASN A 201 19.00 26.25 11.86
N LEU A 202 18.41 25.05 11.74
CA LEU A 202 17.26 24.63 12.53
C LEU A 202 17.65 24.30 13.98
N SER A 203 18.77 23.60 14.19
CA SER A 203 19.33 23.33 15.52
C SER A 203 19.82 24.59 16.25
N GLY A 204 20.18 25.65 15.52
CA GLY A 204 20.45 26.98 16.08
C GLY A 204 19.20 27.76 16.52
N ARG A 205 18.01 27.41 16.02
CA ARG A 205 16.72 28.04 16.36
C ARG A 205 15.90 27.27 17.40
N LEU A 206 16.31 26.06 17.76
CA LEU A 206 15.64 25.17 18.73
C LEU A 206 16.38 25.09 20.08
N LYS A 207 17.32 26.00 20.36
CA LYS A 207 17.81 26.18 21.73
C LYS A 207 16.80 27.05 22.50
N PRO A 208 16.46 26.70 23.75
CA PRO A 208 15.45 27.40 24.55
C PRO A 208 15.81 28.88 24.78
#